data_AF-A0A3N5TDX1-F1
#
_entry.id   AF-A0A3N5TDX1-F1
#
_cell.length_a   1.000
_cell.length_b   1.000
_cell.length_c   1.000
_cell.angle_alpha   90.00
_cell.angle_beta   90.00
_cell.angle_gamma   90.00
#
_symmetry.space_group_name_H-M   'P 1'
#
loop_
_entity.id
_entity.type
_entity.pdbx_description
1 polymer ?
#
loop_
_entity_poly.entity_id
_entity_poly.type
_entity_poly.pdbx_seq_one_letter_code
_entity_poly.pdbx_strand_id
1 'polypeptide(L)'
;MPLHLDMDKKRLYAILLTVFIFLSIIIVLLFMLYIIGNYQMFLDTTQLMLISFLSIFIVIHLVTGVMLFIVSLLQNTDMVQKRRRAVTIGIAIVFSFILFLGIRVLQTLIIF
;
A
#
# COMPACT_ATOMS: atom_id res chain seq x y z
N MET A 1 -5.00 31.64 -15.04
CA MET A 1 -4.12 30.45 -15.05
C MET A 1 -4.31 29.40 -13.92
N PRO A 2 -5.38 29.39 -13.07
CA PRO A 2 -5.52 28.36 -12.02
C PRO A 2 -6.18 27.04 -12.50
N LEU A 3 -6.95 27.09 -13.60
CA LEU A 3 -7.75 25.94 -14.07
C LEU A 3 -6.87 24.75 -14.53
N HIS A 4 -5.71 25.01 -15.14
CA HIS A 4 -4.82 23.98 -15.67
C HIS A 4 -4.16 23.16 -14.54
N LEU A 5 -3.69 23.86 -13.51
CA LEU A 5 -3.07 23.25 -12.32
C LEU A 5 -4.01 22.31 -11.56
N ASP A 6 -5.30 22.63 -11.49
CA ASP A 6 -6.28 21.76 -10.83
C ASP A 6 -6.61 20.50 -11.66
N MET A 7 -6.54 20.57 -12.99
CA MET A 7 -6.68 19.38 -13.84
C MET A 7 -5.49 18.43 -13.67
N ASP A 8 -4.28 18.98 -13.55
CA ASP A 8 -3.06 18.18 -13.36
C ASP A 8 -3.07 17.45 -12.01
N LYS A 9 -3.53 18.10 -10.93
CA LYS A 9 -3.70 17.46 -9.60
C LYS A 9 -4.75 16.35 -9.60
N LYS A 10 -5.85 16.51 -10.34
CA LYS A 10 -6.89 15.48 -10.46
C LYS A 10 -6.37 14.25 -11.21
N ARG A 11 -5.63 14.46 -12.30
CA ARG A 11 -4.97 13.37 -13.05
C ARG A 11 -3.95 12.64 -12.20
N LEU A 12 -3.08 13.38 -11.51
CA LEU A 12 -2.08 12.80 -10.60
C LEU A 12 -2.73 11.95 -9.51
N TYR A 13 -3.80 12.46 -8.88
CA TYR A 13 -4.57 11.69 -7.89
C TYR A 13 -5.14 10.39 -8.47
N ALA A 14 -5.73 10.44 -9.68
CA ALA A 14 -6.29 9.25 -10.31
C ALA A 14 -5.22 8.19 -10.63
N ILE A 15 -4.04 8.63 -11.08
CA ILE A 15 -2.90 7.74 -11.31
C ILE A 15 -2.43 7.13 -9.99
N LEU A 16 -2.18 7.95 -8.96
CA LEU A 16 -1.74 7.49 -7.64
C LEU A 16 -2.76 6.53 -7.02
N LEU A 17 -4.05 6.81 -7.16
CA LEU A 17 -5.12 5.94 -6.65
C LEU A 17 -5.13 4.59 -7.38
N THR A 18 -5.01 4.59 -8.71
CA THR A 18 -4.95 3.36 -9.51
C THR A 18 -3.74 2.51 -9.12
N VAL A 19 -2.57 3.13 -9.02
CA VAL A 19 -1.33 2.47 -8.58
C VAL A 19 -1.48 1.92 -7.17
N PHE A 20 -2.06 2.71 -6.25
CA PHE A 20 -2.29 2.29 -4.86
C PHE A 20 -3.21 1.07 -4.77
N ILE A 21 -4.32 1.05 -5.52
CA ILE A 21 -5.24 -0.09 -5.56
C ILE A 21 -4.55 -1.32 -6.17
N PHE A 22 -3.83 -1.15 -7.28
CA PHE A 22 -3.10 -2.23 -7.92
C PHE A 22 -2.06 -2.86 -7.00
N LEU A 23 -1.28 -2.03 -6.29
CA LEU A 23 -0.32 -2.49 -5.27
C LEU A 23 -1.01 -3.22 -4.12
N SER A 24 -2.17 -2.76 -3.64
CA SER A 24 -2.95 -3.47 -2.62
C SER A 24 -3.29 -4.90 -3.07
N ILE A 25 -3.74 -5.06 -4.31
CA ILE A 25 -4.09 -6.37 -4.87
C ILE A 25 -2.85 -7.27 -4.93
N ILE A 26 -1.71 -6.75 -5.39
CA ILE A 26 -0.45 -7.51 -5.40
C ILE A 26 -0.05 -7.96 -4.00
N ILE A 27 -0.13 -7.08 -3.00
CA ILE A 27 0.18 -7.41 -1.60
C ILE A 27 -0.70 -8.54 -1.10
N VAL A 28 -2.01 -8.47 -1.36
CA VAL A 28 -2.95 -9.52 -0.98
C VAL A 28 -2.61 -10.84 -1.67
N LEU A 29 -2.32 -10.82 -2.97
CA LEU A 29 -1.94 -12.02 -3.72
C LEU A 29 -0.64 -12.65 -3.19
N LEU A 30 0.40 -11.84 -2.96
CA LEU A 30 1.67 -12.30 -2.39
C LEU A 30 1.48 -12.88 -0.99
N PHE A 31 0.63 -12.25 -0.17
CA PHE A 31 0.31 -12.75 1.17
C PHE A 31 -0.46 -14.08 1.11
N MET A 32 -1.41 -14.24 0.19
CA MET A 32 -2.10 -15.51 -0.02
C MET A 32 -1.17 -16.61 -0.51
N LEU A 33 -0.26 -16.31 -1.45
CA LEU A 33 0.77 -17.25 -1.90
C LEU A 33 1.70 -17.67 -0.76
N TYR A 34 2.07 -16.73 0.11
CA TYR A 34 2.84 -17.02 1.32
C TYR A 34 2.09 -18.01 2.23
N ILE A 35 0.83 -17.75 2.57
CA ILE A 35 0.01 -18.64 3.42
C ILE A 35 -0.12 -20.03 2.80
N ILE A 36 -0.47 -20.11 1.51
CA ILE A 36 -0.64 -21.39 0.81
C ILE A 36 0.67 -22.17 0.78
N GLY A 37 1.76 -21.51 0.41
CA GLY A 37 3.06 -22.17 0.33
C GLY A 37 3.56 -22.62 1.71
N ASN A 38 3.25 -21.90 2.78
CA ASN A 38 3.54 -22.33 4.15
C ASN A 38 2.74 -23.61 4.50
N TYR A 39 1.43 -23.65 4.18
CA TYR A 39 0.59 -24.83 4.40
C TYR A 39 1.04 -26.06 3.57
N GLN A 40 1.53 -25.84 2.35
CA GLN A 40 1.99 -26.89 1.45
C GLN A 40 3.47 -27.29 1.66
N MET A 41 4.15 -26.76 2.69
CA MET A 41 5.58 -26.99 2.95
C MET A 41 6.47 -26.74 1.72
N PHE A 42 6.23 -25.63 1.02
CA PHE A 42 7.15 -25.16 -0.02
C PHE A 42 8.54 -24.94 0.57
N LEU A 43 9.58 -25.05 -0.27
CA LEU A 43 10.97 -24.80 0.13
C LEU A 43 11.11 -23.47 0.87
N ASP A 44 11.83 -23.48 2.00
CA ASP A 44 12.04 -22.30 2.85
C ASP A 44 12.59 -21.09 2.08
N THR A 45 13.41 -21.33 1.06
CA THR A 45 13.97 -20.30 0.18
C THR A 45 12.89 -19.55 -0.62
N THR A 46 11.82 -20.24 -1.04
CA THR A 46 10.69 -19.64 -1.74
C THR A 46 9.84 -18.81 -0.78
N GLN A 47 9.66 -19.28 0.46
CA GLN A 47 8.95 -18.55 1.52
C GLN A 47 9.68 -17.26 1.89
N LEU A 48 11.00 -17.32 2.07
CA LEU A 48 11.83 -16.13 2.33
C LEU A 48 11.79 -15.13 1.17
N MET A 49 11.78 -15.61 -0.07
CA MET A 49 11.64 -14.76 -1.26
C MET A 49 10.27 -14.06 -1.27
N LEU A 50 9.17 -14.78 -1.00
CA LEU A 50 7.83 -14.20 -0.92
C LEU A 50 7.70 -13.15 0.17
N ILE A 51 8.22 -13.41 1.38
CA ILE A 51 8.27 -12.43 2.47
C ILE A 51 9.06 -11.17 2.07
N SER A 52 10.19 -11.36 1.38
CA SER A 52 11.04 -10.25 0.94
C SER A 52 10.33 -9.37 -0.08
N PHE A 53 9.68 -9.97 -1.08
CA PHE A 53 8.86 -9.24 -2.04
C PHE A 53 7.70 -8.53 -1.35
N LEU A 54 6.96 -9.23 -0.48
CA LEU A 54 5.84 -8.66 0.26
C LEU A 54 6.29 -7.41 1.06
N SER A 55 7.44 -7.48 1.73
CA SER A 55 8.02 -6.34 2.46
C SER A 55 8.31 -5.15 1.54
N ILE A 56 8.93 -5.38 0.38
CA ILE A 56 9.24 -4.33 -0.59
C ILE A 56 7.96 -3.68 -1.12
N PHE A 57 6.98 -4.49 -1.52
CA PHE A 57 5.71 -3.99 -2.05
C PHE A 57 4.92 -3.19 -1.02
N ILE A 58 4.96 -3.59 0.26
CA ILE A 58 4.32 -2.81 1.34
C ILE A 58 5.01 -1.47 1.55
N VAL A 59 6.35 -1.40 1.48
CA VAL A 59 7.06 -0.11 1.56
C VAL A 59 6.67 0.81 0.41
N ILE A 60 6.64 0.29 -0.82
CA ILE A 60 6.22 1.06 -2.01
C ILE A 60 4.76 1.52 -1.85
N HIS A 61 3.89 0.66 -1.33
CA HIS A 61 2.48 0.96 -1.05
C HIS A 61 2.33 2.06 0.00
N LEU A 62 3.11 2.02 1.09
CA LEU A 62 3.13 3.07 2.12
C LEU A 62 3.55 4.42 1.55
N VAL A 63 4.65 4.46 0.78
CA VAL A 63 5.12 5.70 0.13
C VAL A 63 4.05 6.25 -0.82
N THR A 64 3.45 5.38 -1.64
CA THR A 64 2.37 5.75 -2.57
C THR A 64 1.14 6.25 -1.82
N GLY A 65 0.78 5.62 -0.71
CA GLY A 65 -0.33 6.02 0.15
C GLY A 65 -0.12 7.40 0.76
N VAL A 66 1.08 7.69 1.27
CA VAL A 66 1.44 9.02 1.81
C VAL A 66 1.37 10.08 0.71
N MET A 67 1.90 9.81 -0.48
CA MET A 67 1.79 10.73 -1.62
C MET A 67 0.32 10.98 -1.99
N LEU A 68 -0.49 9.93 -2.09
CA LEU A 68 -1.91 10.01 -2.38
C LEU A 68 -2.68 10.81 -1.33
N PHE A 69 -2.33 10.63 -0.05
CA PHE A 69 -2.90 11.37 1.07
C PHE A 69 -2.60 12.87 0.95
N ILE A 70 -1.34 13.24 0.71
CA ILE A 70 -0.92 14.64 0.54
C ILE A 70 -1.65 15.26 -0.66
N VAL A 71 -1.67 14.59 -1.82
CA VAL A 71 -2.37 15.07 -3.01
C VAL A 71 -3.88 15.24 -2.74
N SER A 72 -4.51 14.31 -2.02
CA SER A 72 -5.90 14.42 -1.60
C SER A 72 -6.16 15.65 -0.73
N LEU A 73 -5.20 16.04 0.12
CA LEU A 73 -5.31 17.23 0.97
C LEU A 73 -5.10 18.54 0.18
N LEU A 74 -4.36 18.52 -0.92
CA LEU A 74 -4.07 19.70 -1.75
C LEU A 74 -5.13 19.97 -2.83
N GLN A 75 -6.08 19.06 -3.03
CA GLN A 75 -7.20 19.25 -3.95
C GLN A 75 -8.26 20.21 -3.37
N ASN A 76 -8.71 21.14 -4.21
CA ASN A 76 -9.90 21.96 -3.94
C ASN A 76 -11.16 21.12 -4.21
N THR A 77 -11.65 20.47 -3.15
CA THR A 77 -12.88 19.67 -3.14
C THR A 77 -13.69 20.01 -1.89
N ASP A 78 -14.96 19.64 -1.88
CA ASP A 78 -15.81 19.83 -0.70
C ASP A 78 -15.17 19.25 0.56
N MET A 79 -15.22 20.00 1.66
CA MET A 79 -14.59 19.60 2.93
C MET A 79 -15.04 18.23 3.40
N VAL A 80 -16.31 17.87 3.19
CA VAL A 80 -16.85 16.55 3.54
C VAL A 80 -16.19 15.45 2.72
N GLN A 81 -16.05 15.65 1.40
CA GLN A 81 -15.45 14.66 0.51
C GLN A 81 -13.94 14.51 0.77
N LYS A 82 -13.26 15.65 0.98
CA LYS A 82 -11.85 15.70 1.37
C LYS A 82 -11.59 14.93 2.66
N ARG A 83 -12.39 15.17 3.70
CA ARG A 83 -12.30 14.45 4.98
C ARG A 83 -12.53 12.95 4.81
N ARG A 84 -13.57 12.54 4.07
CA ARG A 84 -13.83 11.11 3.81
C ARG A 84 -12.64 10.43 3.14
N ARG A 85 -12.10 11.02 2.06
CA ARG A 85 -10.93 10.48 1.34
C ARG A 85 -9.71 10.38 2.25
N ALA A 86 -9.42 11.44 3.00
CA ALA A 86 -8.30 11.46 3.93
C ALA A 86 -8.41 10.36 4.99
N VAL A 87 -9.59 10.15 5.57
CA VAL A 87 -9.83 9.08 6.54
C VAL A 87 -9.64 7.70 5.91
N THR A 88 -10.22 7.44 4.73
CA THR A 88 -10.08 6.14 4.06
C THR A 88 -8.63 5.84 3.70
N ILE A 89 -7.90 6.80 3.12
CA ILE A 89 -6.48 6.65 2.77
C ILE A 89 -5.64 6.48 4.04
N GLY A 90 -5.92 7.27 5.08
CA GLY A 90 -5.22 7.18 6.37
C GLY A 90 -5.38 5.81 7.03
N ILE A 91 -6.60 5.26 7.04
CA ILE A 91 -6.86 3.90 7.53
C ILE A 91 -6.03 2.88 6.74
N ALA A 92 -6.02 2.97 5.40
CA ALA A 92 -5.26 2.05 4.56
C ALA A 92 -3.74 2.12 4.84
N ILE A 93 -3.19 3.31 5.03
CA ILE A 93 -1.76 3.49 5.40
C ILE A 93 -1.47 2.84 6.75
N VAL A 94 -2.32 3.06 7.76
CA VAL A 94 -2.15 2.46 9.09
C VAL A 94 -2.19 0.93 9.02
N PHE A 95 -3.14 0.35 8.27
CA PHE A 95 -3.19 -1.10 8.05
C PHE A 95 -1.95 -1.62 7.35
N SER A 96 -1.48 -0.97 6.28
CA SER A 96 -0.25 -1.34 5.58
C SER A 96 0.97 -1.27 6.51
N PHE A 97 1.01 -0.28 7.41
CA PHE A 97 2.10 -0.14 8.38
C PHE A 97 2.09 -1.25 9.43
N ILE A 98 0.92 -1.60 9.96
CA ILE A 98 0.76 -2.73 10.89
C ILE A 98 1.18 -4.03 10.21
N LEU A 99 0.74 -4.24 8.96
CA LEU A 99 1.11 -5.42 8.17
C LEU A 99 2.63 -5.48 7.96
N PHE A 100 3.27 -4.36 7.63
CA PHE A 100 4.72 -4.26 7.50
C PHE A 100 5.43 -4.70 8.79
N LEU A 101 5.01 -4.17 9.94
CA LEU A 101 5.60 -4.54 11.23
C LEU A 101 5.42 -6.04 11.52
N GLY A 102 4.23 -6.58 11.27
CA GLY A 102 3.96 -8.01 11.43
C GLY A 102 4.88 -8.89 10.59
N ILE A 103 5.10 -8.50 9.32
CA ILE A 103 6.02 -9.22 8.43
C ILE A 103 7.47 -9.10 8.89
N ARG A 104 7.90 -7.94 9.40
CA ARG A 104 9.26 -7.77 9.93
C ARG A 104 9.51 -8.63 11.16
N VAL A 105 8.53 -8.76 12.05
CA VAL A 105 8.59 -9.67 13.20
C VAL A 105 8.68 -11.12 12.70
N LEU A 106 7.79 -11.52 11.79
CA LEU A 106 7.78 -12.87 11.21
C LEU A 106 9.11 -13.22 10.53
N GLN A 107 9.66 -12.31 9.75
CA GLN A 107 10.96 -12.50 9.09
C GLN A 107 12.08 -12.68 10.11
N THR A 108 12.04 -11.93 11.22
CA THR A 108 13.02 -12.08 12.30
C THR A 108 12.90 -13.47 12.93
N LEU A 109 11.68 -13.94 13.22
CA LEU A 109 11.43 -15.25 13.81
C LEU A 109 11.81 -16.44 12.92
N ILE A 110 11.87 -16.27 11.59
CA ILE A 110 12.26 -17.35 10.66
C ILE A 110 13.79 -17.44 10.50
N ILE A 111 14.51 -16.34 10.73
CA ILE A 111 15.97 -16.29 10.58
C ILE A 111 16.71 -16.79 11.84
N PHE A 112 16.04 -16.79 12.99
CA PHE A 112 16.55 -17.31 14.27
C PHE A 112 15.99 -18.70 14.57
#